data_AF-A0A5C8AE61-F1
#
_entry.id   AF-A0A5C8AE61-F1
#
_cell.length_a   1.000
_cell.length_b   1.000
_cell.length_c   1.000
_cell.angle_alpha   90.00
_cell.angle_beta   90.00
_cell.angle_gamma   90.00
#
_symmetry.space_group_name_H-M   'P 1'
#
loop_
_entity.id
_entity.type
_entity.pdbx_description
1 polymer ?
#
loop_
_entity_poly.entity_id
_entity_poly.type
_entity_poly.pdbx_seq_one_letter_code
_entity_poly.pdbx_strand_id
1 'polypeptide(L)'
;MKTYYSIVSIAPKSYLNERFNVGLLCVTPEETFFHFSEAKFKIVSKLLSISGGKLAFSALEGIKQTLHRAEVNNELSFSNSSISVVSESYLNYLHRYNNNLIQFSEPVQIDIDVNQEVFQILFKKYIFAKENFDSQIIFEE
;
A
#
# COMPACT_ATOMS: atom_id res chain seq x y z
N MET A 1 -1.22 -14.81 -13.41
CA MET A 1 -1.97 -13.55 -13.12
C MET A 1 -1.10 -12.38 -13.56
N LYS A 2 -1.66 -11.19 -13.74
CA LYS A 2 -0.90 -10.00 -14.16
C LYS A 2 -0.47 -9.22 -12.91
N THR A 3 0.66 -8.52 -12.99
CA THR A 3 1.15 -7.67 -11.91
C THR A 3 0.47 -6.30 -11.97
N TYR A 4 0.04 -5.81 -10.81
CA TYR A 4 -0.62 -4.51 -10.69
C TYR A 4 0.02 -3.68 -9.59
N TYR A 5 0.04 -2.36 -9.76
CA TYR A 5 0.30 -1.45 -8.66
C TYR A 5 -0.82 -0.43 -8.48
N SER A 6 -0.99 0.02 -7.25
CA SER A 6 -1.89 1.10 -6.87
C SER A 6 -1.19 2.03 -5.88
N ILE A 7 -1.29 3.33 -6.13
CA ILE A 7 -0.76 4.37 -5.25
C ILE A 7 -1.79 4.67 -4.17
N VAL A 8 -1.36 4.63 -2.92
CA VAL A 8 -2.15 5.02 -1.75
C VAL A 8 -1.89 6.48 -1.46
N SER A 9 -2.95 7.29 -1.44
CA SER A 9 -2.89 8.74 -1.26
C SER A 9 -3.75 9.20 -0.10
N ILE A 10 -3.37 10.32 0.50
CA ILE A 10 -4.22 11.04 1.46
C ILE A 10 -4.82 12.27 0.78
N ALA A 11 -6.12 12.46 0.94
CA ALA A 11 -6.83 13.65 0.48
C ALA A 11 -7.35 14.46 1.69
N PRO A 12 -6.65 15.53 2.11
CA PRO A 12 -7.08 16.36 3.23
C PRO A 12 -8.46 16.98 3.05
N LYS A 13 -8.79 17.30 1.79
CA LYS A 13 -10.07 17.86 1.37
C LYS A 13 -10.45 17.18 0.06
N SER A 14 -11.34 16.19 0.12
CA SER A 14 -11.78 15.41 -1.05
C SER A 14 -12.38 16.27 -2.18
N TYR A 15 -12.91 17.45 -1.87
CA TYR A 15 -13.49 18.38 -2.85
C TYR A 15 -12.46 19.24 -3.60
N LEU A 16 -11.22 19.33 -3.12
CA LEU A 16 -10.16 20.12 -3.77
C LEU A 16 -9.31 19.31 -4.77
N ASN A 17 -9.61 18.01 -4.94
CA ASN A 17 -8.82 17.08 -5.76
C ASN A 17 -7.32 17.03 -5.41
N GLU A 18 -6.93 17.53 -4.22
CA GLU A 18 -5.58 17.48 -3.71
C GLU A 18 -5.32 16.10 -3.08
N ARG A 19 -4.30 15.42 -3.61
CA ARG A 19 -3.91 14.07 -3.17
C ARG A 19 -2.42 14.02 -2.92
N PHE A 20 -2.05 13.51 -1.75
CA PHE A 20 -0.66 13.30 -1.38
C PHE A 20 -0.38 11.80 -1.37
N ASN A 21 0.42 11.32 -2.32
CA ASN A 21 0.84 9.93 -2.36
C ASN A 21 1.63 9.60 -1.08
N VAL A 22 1.21 8.63 -0.30
CA VAL A 22 1.88 8.23 0.95
C VAL A 22 2.30 6.78 0.99
N GLY A 23 1.76 5.93 0.10
CA GLY A 23 2.14 4.52 0.04
C GLY A 23 1.95 3.90 -1.32
N LEU A 24 2.49 2.71 -1.48
CA LEU A 24 2.41 1.91 -2.71
C LEU A 24 1.98 0.49 -2.34
N LEU A 25 1.01 -0.03 -3.10
CA LEU A 25 0.57 -1.41 -3.06
C LEU A 25 0.89 -2.05 -4.41
N CYS A 26 1.66 -3.13 -4.42
CA CYS A 26 1.91 -3.95 -5.60
C CYS A 26 1.40 -5.36 -5.34
N VAL A 27 0.71 -5.93 -6.32
CA VAL A 27 0.17 -7.28 -6.27
C VAL A 27 0.76 -8.06 -7.43
N THR A 28 1.52 -9.10 -7.12
CA THR A 28 2.02 -10.07 -8.10
C THR A 28 1.19 -11.36 -7.96
N PRO A 29 1.38 -12.35 -8.86
CA PRO A 29 0.76 -13.66 -8.70
C PRO A 29 1.20 -14.41 -7.44
N GLU A 30 2.37 -14.08 -6.90
CA GLU A 30 3.04 -14.83 -5.84
C GLU A 30 2.97 -14.08 -4.50
N GLU A 31 3.14 -12.76 -4.54
CA GLU A 31 3.32 -11.93 -3.35
C GLU A 31 2.58 -10.58 -3.47
N THR A 32 2.31 -9.97 -2.32
CA THR A 32 1.72 -8.63 -2.25
C THR A 32 2.64 -7.72 -1.45
N PHE A 33 3.16 -6.68 -2.08
CA PHE A 33 4.05 -5.71 -1.45
C PHE A 33 3.25 -4.48 -1.05
N PHE A 34 3.37 -4.07 0.21
CA PHE A 34 2.79 -2.82 0.68
C PHE A 34 3.75 -2.07 1.60
N HIS A 35 3.90 -0.79 1.33
CA HIS A 35 4.62 0.12 2.21
C HIS A 35 3.96 1.49 2.19
N PHE A 36 4.10 2.23 3.30
CA PHE A 36 3.76 3.64 3.35
C PHE A 36 4.86 4.40 4.08
N SER A 37 5.12 5.62 3.62
CA SER A 37 6.18 6.46 4.17
C SER A 37 5.68 7.17 5.42
N GLU A 38 6.14 6.74 6.59
CA GLU A 38 5.84 7.43 7.85
C GLU A 38 6.38 8.86 7.86
N ALA A 39 7.56 9.08 7.27
CA ALA A 39 8.17 10.40 7.15
C ALA A 39 7.30 11.34 6.30
N LYS A 40 6.83 10.88 5.13
CA LYS A 40 5.93 11.65 4.28
C LYS A 40 4.55 11.82 4.93
N PHE A 41 4.04 10.79 5.58
CA PHE A 41 2.80 10.84 6.34
C PHE A 41 2.84 11.91 7.43
N LYS A 42 3.94 12.01 8.21
CA LYS A 42 4.11 13.03 9.26
C LYS A 42 4.08 14.46 8.74
N ILE A 43 4.47 14.68 7.48
CA ILE A 43 4.38 15.99 6.83
C ILE A 43 2.92 16.24 6.40
N VAL A 44 2.32 15.28 5.71
CA VAL A 44 0.95 15.39 5.18
C VAL A 44 -0.10 15.46 6.28
N SER A 45 0.11 14.77 7.41
CA SER A 45 -0.82 14.75 8.54
C SER A 45 -0.99 16.11 9.21
N LYS A 46 -0.03 17.03 9.02
CA LYS A 46 -0.16 18.44 9.47
C LYS A 46 -1.25 19.21 8.71
N LEU A 47 -1.66 18.73 7.53
CA LEU A 47 -2.75 19.30 6.73
C LEU A 47 -4.11 18.73 7.15
N LEU A 48 -4.14 17.72 8.03
CA LEU A 48 -5.34 17.07 8.52
C LEU A 48 -5.72 17.62 9.91
N SER A 49 -6.99 17.43 10.29
CA SER A 49 -7.37 17.55 11.70
C SER A 49 -6.68 16.46 12.52
N ILE A 50 -6.51 16.69 13.83
CA ILE A 50 -5.87 15.72 14.74
C ILE A 50 -6.56 14.34 14.64
N SER A 51 -7.90 14.34 14.61
CA SER A 51 -8.70 13.11 14.46
C SER A 51 -8.52 12.47 13.08
N GLY A 52 -8.45 13.28 12.01
CA GLY A 52 -8.20 12.80 10.65
C GLY A 52 -6.83 12.16 10.50
N GLY A 53 -5.78 12.77 11.07
CA GLY A 53 -4.44 12.19 11.11
C GLY A 53 -4.40 10.84 11.82
N LYS A 54 -5.02 10.73 13.00
CA LYS A 54 -5.09 9.44 13.72
C LYS A 54 -5.83 8.36 12.93
N LEU A 55 -6.96 8.73 12.32
CA LEU A 55 -7.75 7.80 11.50
C LEU A 55 -6.96 7.33 10.28
N ALA A 56 -6.30 8.24 9.57
CA ALA A 56 -5.49 7.92 8.40
C ALA A 56 -4.31 6.99 8.77
N PHE A 57 -3.62 7.29 9.88
CA PHE A 57 -2.52 6.46 10.34
C PHE A 57 -3.00 5.05 10.72
N SER A 58 -4.08 4.94 11.49
CA SER A 58 -4.65 3.66 11.92
C SER A 58 -5.08 2.81 10.73
N ALA A 59 -5.60 3.42 9.66
CA ALA A 59 -6.01 2.69 8.47
C ALA A 59 -4.80 2.21 7.64
N LEU A 60 -3.75 3.02 7.50
CA LEU A 60 -2.49 2.60 6.85
C LEU A 60 -1.81 1.45 7.61
N GLU A 61 -1.73 1.55 8.93
CA GLU A 61 -1.22 0.48 9.80
C GLU A 61 -2.09 -0.78 9.75
N GLY A 62 -3.42 -0.62 9.72
CA GLY A 62 -4.35 -1.74 9.55
C GLY A 62 -4.09 -2.52 8.26
N ILE A 63 -3.87 -1.83 7.13
CA ILE A 63 -3.53 -2.47 5.85
C ILE A 63 -2.22 -3.25 5.98
N LYS A 64 -1.17 -2.64 6.55
CA LYS A 64 0.14 -3.26 6.76
C LYS A 64 0.03 -4.54 7.61
N GLN A 65 -0.71 -4.47 8.72
CA GLN A 65 -0.88 -5.61 9.63
C GLN A 65 -1.71 -6.73 9.02
N THR A 66 -2.76 -6.42 8.26
CA THR A 66 -3.58 -7.43 7.58
C THR A 66 -2.75 -8.20 6.54
N LEU A 67 -1.90 -7.51 5.79
CA LEU A 67 -1.01 -8.15 4.81
C LEU A 67 0.05 -9.02 5.48
N HIS A 68 0.72 -8.50 6.52
CA HIS A 68 1.71 -9.27 7.27
C HIS A 68 1.12 -10.54 7.93
N ARG A 69 -0.13 -10.48 8.42
CA ARG A 69 -0.82 -11.67 8.97
C ARG A 69 -1.14 -12.70 7.90
N ALA A 70 -1.50 -12.25 6.69
CA ALA A 70 -1.76 -13.14 5.57
C ALA A 70 -0.50 -13.89 5.12
N GLU A 71 0.66 -13.24 5.18
CA GLU A 71 1.96 -13.86 4.89
C GLU A 71 2.39 -14.88 5.96
N VAL A 72 2.32 -14.51 7.25
CA VAL A 72 2.83 -15.33 8.37
C VAL A 72 2.03 -16.61 8.61
N ASN A 73 0.71 -16.59 8.41
CA ASN A 73 -0.12 -17.75 8.74
C ASN A 73 0.02 -18.91 7.73
N ASN A 74 0.79 -18.76 6.63
CA ASN A 74 0.84 -19.74 5.53
C ASN A 74 -0.56 -20.18 5.05
N GLU A 75 -1.59 -19.38 5.35
CA GLU A 75 -2.94 -19.43 4.76
C GLU A 75 -2.91 -18.91 3.31
N LEU A 76 -1.71 -18.80 2.74
CA LEU A 76 -1.41 -18.86 1.31
C LEU A 76 -1.45 -20.31 0.76
N SER A 77 -1.85 -21.32 1.55
CA SER A 77 -2.30 -22.60 1.01
C SER A 77 -3.69 -22.44 0.38
N PHE A 78 -3.69 -21.87 -0.82
CA PHE A 78 -4.76 -21.88 -1.80
C PHE A 78 -4.96 -23.27 -2.44
N SER A 79 -4.82 -24.36 -1.67
CA SER A 79 -5.14 -25.69 -2.18
C SER A 79 -6.67 -25.85 -2.22
N ASN A 80 -7.18 -25.95 -3.45
CA ASN A 80 -8.57 -26.05 -3.86
C ASN A 80 -9.38 -24.74 -3.75
N SER A 81 -9.55 -24.11 -4.92
CA SER A 81 -10.57 -23.11 -5.32
C SER A 81 -10.46 -21.63 -4.91
N SER A 82 -9.32 -21.17 -4.37
CA SER A 82 -9.23 -19.80 -3.84
C SER A 82 -8.09 -19.02 -4.51
N ILE A 83 -8.40 -18.04 -5.36
CA ILE A 83 -7.52 -16.96 -5.83
C ILE A 83 -8.48 -15.78 -5.97
N SER A 84 -8.49 -14.84 -5.02
CA SER A 84 -9.14 -13.51 -5.17
C SER A 84 -9.09 -12.60 -3.94
N VAL A 85 -8.29 -12.88 -2.89
CA VAL A 85 -8.33 -12.03 -1.68
C VAL A 85 -7.68 -10.65 -1.91
N VAL A 86 -6.88 -10.47 -2.97
CA VAL A 86 -6.59 -9.16 -3.58
C VAL A 86 -6.92 -9.23 -5.08
N SER A 87 -8.17 -9.57 -5.38
CA SER A 87 -8.70 -9.45 -6.73
C SER A 87 -8.78 -7.98 -7.14
N GLU A 88 -8.79 -7.72 -8.44
CA GLU A 88 -9.15 -6.42 -9.00
C GLU A 88 -10.46 -5.88 -8.39
N SER A 89 -11.42 -6.77 -8.06
CA SER A 89 -12.65 -6.42 -7.34
C SER A 89 -12.43 -5.97 -5.90
N TYR A 90 -11.42 -6.49 -5.18
CA TYR A 90 -11.05 -5.98 -3.84
C TYR A 90 -10.32 -4.63 -3.92
N LEU A 91 -9.44 -4.43 -4.90
CA LEU A 91 -8.85 -3.10 -5.15
C LEU A 91 -9.91 -2.08 -5.56
N ASN A 92 -10.87 -2.48 -6.40
CA ASN A 92 -12.03 -1.66 -6.74
C ASN A 92 -12.95 -1.43 -5.53
N TYR A 93 -13.09 -2.41 -4.62
CA TYR A 93 -13.80 -2.22 -3.36
C TYR A 93 -13.10 -1.21 -2.45
N LEU A 94 -11.79 -1.29 -2.27
CA LEU A 94 -11.00 -0.31 -1.51
C LEU A 94 -11.05 1.08 -2.14
N HIS A 95 -11.05 1.16 -3.46
CA HIS A 95 -11.27 2.39 -4.20
C HIS A 95 -12.67 3.00 -3.92
N ARG A 96 -13.70 2.16 -3.79
CA ARG A 96 -15.10 2.58 -3.55
C ARG A 96 -15.46 2.83 -2.09
N TYR A 97 -14.84 2.14 -1.13
CA TYR A 97 -15.12 2.28 0.32
C TYR A 97 -14.27 3.37 1.00
N ASN A 98 -13.55 4.14 0.19
CA ASN A 98 -12.77 5.31 0.56
C ASN A 98 -13.64 6.34 1.31
N ASN A 99 -13.51 6.37 2.64
CA ASN A 99 -14.00 7.45 3.50
C ASN A 99 -13.21 8.74 3.26
N ASN A 100 -13.28 9.29 2.04
CA ASN A 100 -12.71 10.53 1.51
C ASN A 100 -11.22 10.84 1.77
N LEU A 101 -10.56 10.16 2.71
CA LEU A 101 -9.30 10.54 3.33
C LEU A 101 -8.15 9.67 2.84
N ILE A 102 -8.33 8.36 2.68
CA ILE A 102 -7.35 7.45 2.08
C ILE A 102 -7.89 6.94 0.76
N GLN A 103 -7.17 7.26 -0.30
CA GLN A 103 -7.62 7.05 -1.66
C GLN A 103 -6.62 6.20 -2.42
N PHE A 104 -7.09 5.11 -3.03
CA PHE A 104 -6.32 4.27 -3.94
C PHE A 104 -6.44 4.80 -5.37
N SER A 105 -5.33 4.77 -6.12
CA SER A 105 -5.38 5.00 -7.57
C SER A 105 -6.02 3.80 -8.26
N GLU A 106 -6.37 3.96 -9.54
CA GLU A 106 -6.71 2.81 -10.37
C GLU A 106 -5.51 1.84 -10.44
N PRO A 107 -5.76 0.52 -10.44
CA PRO A 107 -4.72 -0.47 -10.56
C PRO A 107 -4.10 -0.40 -11.96
N VAL A 108 -2.80 -0.10 -12.02
CA VAL A 108 -2.07 -0.05 -13.28
C VAL A 108 -1.37 -1.39 -13.48
N GLN A 109 -1.69 -2.05 -14.60
CA GLN A 109 -1.01 -3.28 -14.99
C GLN A 109 0.43 -2.96 -15.43
N ILE A 110 1.39 -3.72 -14.93
CA ILE A 110 2.79 -3.65 -15.35
C ILE A 110 3.27 -5.02 -15.83
N ASP A 111 4.09 -5.01 -16.87
CA ASP A 111 4.71 -6.21 -17.44
C ASP A 111 6.16 -6.32 -16.94
N ILE A 112 6.31 -6.25 -15.61
CA ILE A 112 7.59 -6.33 -14.91
C ILE A 112 7.40 -7.29 -13.75
N ASP A 113 8.37 -8.19 -13.58
CA ASP A 113 8.43 -9.03 -12.39
C ASP A 113 8.86 -8.19 -11.18
N VAL A 114 7.95 -8.04 -10.22
CA VAL A 114 8.17 -7.16 -9.07
C VAL A 114 8.72 -7.98 -7.93
N ASN A 115 10.01 -7.82 -7.69
CA ASN A 115 10.67 -8.23 -6.45
C ASN A 115 10.80 -7.04 -5.48
N GLN A 116 11.36 -7.29 -4.30
CA GLN A 116 11.55 -6.25 -3.27
C GLN A 116 12.38 -5.05 -3.77
N GLU A 117 13.41 -5.27 -4.59
CA GLU A 117 14.24 -4.18 -5.14
C GLU A 117 13.45 -3.31 -6.11
N VAL A 118 12.74 -3.93 -7.05
CA VAL A 118 11.85 -3.24 -8.01
C VAL A 118 10.78 -2.47 -7.26
N PHE A 119 10.18 -3.07 -6.23
CA PHE A 119 9.21 -2.40 -5.37
C PHE A 119 9.79 -1.14 -4.72
N GLN A 120 10.98 -1.21 -4.14
CA GLN A 120 11.65 -0.06 -3.52
C GLN A 120 11.95 1.06 -4.55
N ILE A 121 12.34 0.70 -5.77
CA ILE A 121 12.58 1.66 -6.86
C ILE A 121 11.26 2.37 -7.22
N LEU A 122 10.18 1.62 -7.43
CA LEU A 122 8.87 2.20 -7.73
C LEU A 122 8.37 3.07 -6.58
N PHE A 123 8.58 2.64 -5.34
CA PHE A 123 8.22 3.40 -4.16
C PHE A 123 8.97 4.73 -4.07
N LYS A 124 10.29 4.72 -4.26
CA LYS A 124 11.11 5.95 -4.25
C LYS A 124 10.69 6.90 -5.38
N LYS A 125 10.33 6.35 -6.54
CA LYS A 125 9.89 7.12 -7.72
C LYS A 125 8.52 7.78 -7.51
N TYR A 126 7.53 7.06 -7.00
CA TYR A 126 6.14 7.53 -6.94
C TYR A 126 5.73 8.11 -5.58
N ILE A 127 6.37 7.66 -4.50
CA ILE A 127 5.99 7.99 -3.13
C ILE A 127 7.02 8.92 -2.51
N PHE A 128 8.22 8.44 -2.18
CA PHE A 128 9.19 9.26 -1.46
C PHE A 128 10.63 8.85 -1.74
N ALA A 129 11.37 9.71 -2.44
CA ALA A 129 12.75 9.43 -2.82
C ALA A 129 13.71 9.27 -1.64
N LYS A 130 13.39 9.90 -0.49
CA LYS A 130 14.17 9.85 0.74
C LYS A 130 13.73 8.74 1.70
N GLU A 131 12.87 7.82 1.25
CA GLU A 131 12.44 6.71 2.09
C GLU A 131 13.64 5.83 2.44
N ASN A 132 13.82 5.59 3.74
CA ASN A 132 14.72 4.56 4.21
C ASN A 132 13.90 3.31 4.46
N PHE A 133 14.08 2.30 3.61
CA PHE A 133 13.62 0.97 3.93
C PHE A 133 14.64 0.47 4.93
N ASP A 134 14.26 0.33 6.21
CA ASP A 134 15.13 -0.31 7.18
C ASP A 134 15.53 -1.66 6.60
N SER A 135 16.78 -1.75 6.14
CA SER A 135 17.39 -2.97 5.68
C SER A 135 17.23 -3.94 6.84
N GLN A 136 16.41 -4.97 6.63
CA GLN A 136 16.31 -6.10 7.55
C GLN A 136 17.72 -6.44 7.99
N ILE A 137 17.96 -6.31 9.30
CA ILE A 137 19.21 -6.75 9.92
C ILE A 137 19.32 -8.22 9.55
N ILE A 138 20.24 -8.52 8.61
CA ILE A 138 20.73 -9.87 8.38
C ILE A 138 21.43 -10.23 9.68
N PHE A 139 20.77 -11.00 10.54
CA PHE A 139 21.47 -11.69 11.60
C PHE A 139 22.23 -12.84 10.91
N GLU A 140 23.49 -12.59 10.55
CA GLU A 140 24.49 -13.64 10.39
C GLU A 140 24.94 -14.07 11.79
N GLU A 141 24.55 -15.28 12.18
CA GLU A 141 25.34 -16.40 12.76
C GLU A 141 24.46 -17.34 13.58
#